data_AF-A0A9D8S993-F1
#
_entry.id   AF-A0A9D8S993-F1
#
_cell.length_a   1.000
_cell.length_b   1.000
_cell.length_c   1.000
_cell.angle_alpha   90.00
_cell.angle_beta   90.00
_cell.angle_gamma   90.00
#
_symmetry.space_group_name_H-M   'P 1'
#
loop_
_entity.id
_entity.type
_entity.pdbx_description
1 polymer ?
#
loop_
_entity_poly.entity_id
_entity_poly.type
_entity_poly.pdbx_seq_one_letter_code
_entity_poly.pdbx_strand_id
1 'polypeptide(L)'
;MVKKKSFVFYYDWYDVFELLSIEQRGVLLTSVLEFVKNGVEPEFSDLALTVAFSVIRNTIKRDLEKYEKVCKVKSENAKKRWTVNANECNSMQIDAFAGDNDTDNVNDIDNVNDTDNDNVNEADKKIKSTSFSSKTACVYSEEFLSFWKEYPKKVGKGEAFKQWKKARLTENDMLEILNALKWQKKSDRWCNSNGRYIPNPATYLSQRRWEDEPFDVIGDITNPSRYTDGDDLPDYILKGDF
;
A
#
# COMPACT_ATOMS: atom_id res chain seq x y z
N MET A 1 20.77 26.14 -6.12
CA MET A 1 21.68 25.18 -5.45
C MET A 1 20.99 23.84 -5.44
N VAL A 2 21.53 22.84 -6.13
CA VAL A 2 20.85 21.55 -6.30
C VAL A 2 20.83 20.83 -4.95
N LYS A 3 19.63 20.67 -4.37
CA LYS A 3 19.43 19.98 -3.07
C LYS A 3 19.71 18.48 -3.16
N LYS A 4 19.79 17.93 -4.36
CA LYS A 4 19.95 16.51 -4.65
C LYS A 4 21.45 16.16 -4.76
N LYS A 5 21.90 15.15 -4.03
CA LYS A 5 23.32 14.72 -3.98
C LYS A 5 23.73 13.82 -5.15
N SER A 6 22.77 13.33 -5.93
CA SER A 6 22.96 12.39 -7.02
C SER A 6 21.99 12.66 -8.17
N PHE A 7 22.34 12.22 -9.37
CA PHE A 7 21.46 12.18 -10.53
C PHE A 7 21.59 10.82 -11.22
N VAL A 8 20.61 10.47 -12.05
CA VAL A 8 20.58 9.20 -12.76
C VAL A 8 21.23 9.40 -14.13
N PHE A 9 22.14 8.52 -14.50
CA PHE A 9 22.70 8.43 -15.84
C PHE A 9 21.97 7.32 -16.58
N TYR A 10 21.28 7.65 -17.65
CA TYR A 10 20.42 6.70 -18.34
C TYR A 10 21.15 6.01 -19.50
N TYR A 11 20.79 4.75 -19.75
CA TYR A 11 21.40 3.93 -20.79
C TYR A 11 21.03 4.38 -22.20
N ASP A 12 19.88 5.03 -22.36
CA ASP A 12 19.39 5.59 -23.63
C ASP A 12 20.27 6.75 -24.13
N TRP A 13 21.12 7.32 -23.28
CA TRP A 13 22.14 8.28 -23.72
C TRP A 13 23.31 7.60 -24.43
N TYR A 14 23.46 6.27 -24.34
CA TYR A 14 24.56 5.55 -24.99
C TYR A 14 24.65 5.86 -26.48
N ASP A 15 23.52 5.84 -27.19
CA ASP A 15 23.46 6.11 -28.64
C ASP A 15 23.97 7.52 -28.98
N VAL A 16 23.73 8.49 -28.09
CA VAL A 16 24.25 9.87 -28.24
C VAL A 16 25.76 9.89 -28.04
N PHE A 17 26.27 9.17 -27.04
CA PHE A 17 27.71 9.09 -26.78
C PHE A 17 28.43 8.33 -27.88
N GLU A 18 27.83 7.29 -28.47
CA GLU A 18 28.42 6.48 -29.54
C GLU A 18 28.79 7.34 -30.76
N LEU A 19 27.95 8.33 -31.10
CA LEU A 19 28.15 9.27 -32.19
C LEU A 19 29.26 10.31 -31.94
N LEU A 20 29.74 10.43 -30.70
CA LEU A 20 30.75 11.41 -30.30
C LEU A 20 32.15 10.78 -30.22
N SER A 21 33.16 11.56 -30.56
CA SER A 21 34.56 11.22 -30.30
C SER A 21 34.84 11.12 -28.81
N ILE A 22 35.88 10.40 -28.41
CA ILE A 22 36.20 10.22 -26.98
C ILE A 22 36.49 11.55 -26.27
N GLU A 23 37.09 12.51 -26.98
CA GLU A 23 37.34 13.87 -26.47
C GLU A 23 36.02 14.62 -26.26
N GLN A 24 35.11 14.57 -27.25
CA GLN A 24 33.77 15.17 -27.14
C GLN A 24 32.97 14.55 -25.99
N ARG A 25 33.06 13.23 -25.77
CA ARG A 25 32.41 12.56 -24.63
C ARG A 25 32.91 13.09 -23.30
N GLY A 26 34.23 13.30 -23.18
CA GLY A 26 34.84 13.87 -21.97
C GLY A 26 34.37 15.30 -21.69
N VAL A 27 34.33 16.14 -22.73
CA VAL A 27 33.81 17.51 -22.64
C VAL A 27 32.34 17.50 -22.25
N LEU A 28 31.50 16.73 -22.95
CA LEU A 28 30.07 16.61 -22.68
C LEU A 28 29.81 16.15 -21.25
N LEU A 29 30.47 15.09 -20.80
CA LEU A 29 30.30 14.55 -19.45
C LEU A 29 30.65 15.58 -18.38
N THR A 30 31.77 16.28 -18.56
CA THR A 30 32.21 17.33 -17.62
C THR A 30 31.19 18.45 -17.54
N SER A 31 30.70 18.92 -18.68
CA SER A 31 29.67 19.96 -18.73
C SER A 31 28.33 19.52 -18.15
N VAL A 32 27.93 18.26 -18.33
CA VAL A 32 26.73 17.69 -17.67
C VAL A 32 26.90 17.68 -16.16
N LEU A 33 28.05 17.26 -15.64
CA LEU A 33 28.32 17.27 -14.20
C LEU A 33 28.31 18.68 -13.62
N GLU A 34 28.89 19.65 -14.32
CA GLU A 34 28.89 21.04 -13.91
C GLU A 34 27.48 21.65 -13.93
N PHE A 35 26.69 21.33 -14.96
CA PHE A 35 25.28 21.72 -15.02
C PHE A 35 24.47 21.12 -13.87
N VAL A 36 24.66 19.84 -13.53
CA VAL A 36 23.96 19.22 -12.40
C VAL A 36 24.39 19.81 -11.05
N LYS A 37 25.69 20.14 -10.88
CA LYS A 37 26.22 20.63 -9.61
C LYS A 37 25.87 22.11 -9.38
N ASN A 38 26.12 22.93 -10.40
CA ASN A 38 26.10 24.38 -10.29
C ASN A 38 24.89 25.02 -10.99
N GLY A 39 24.21 24.30 -11.88
CA GLY A 39 23.12 24.82 -12.70
C GLY A 39 23.59 25.68 -13.88
N VAL A 40 24.89 25.69 -14.17
CA VAL A 40 25.49 26.50 -15.24
C VAL A 40 25.30 25.78 -16.57
N GLU A 41 24.70 26.47 -17.54
CA GLU A 41 24.52 25.92 -18.88
C GLU A 41 25.79 26.15 -19.71
N PRO A 42 26.41 25.08 -20.23
CA PRO A 42 27.59 25.18 -21.08
C PRO A 42 27.23 25.77 -22.44
N GLU A 43 28.16 26.56 -22.98
CA GLU A 43 28.14 26.97 -24.38
C GLU A 43 29.15 26.11 -25.15
N PHE A 44 28.67 25.42 -26.18
CA PHE A 44 29.53 24.62 -27.06
C PHE A 44 29.64 25.31 -28.42
N SER A 45 30.86 25.37 -28.96
CA SER A 45 31.06 25.74 -30.37
C SER A 45 30.64 24.61 -31.31
N ASP A 46 30.58 23.37 -30.82
CA ASP A 46 30.25 22.19 -31.60
C ASP A 46 28.75 21.90 -31.55
N LEU A 47 28.13 21.77 -32.72
CA LEU A 47 26.71 21.47 -32.86
C LEU A 47 26.36 20.08 -32.31
N ALA A 48 27.24 19.08 -32.45
CA ALA A 48 27.00 17.73 -31.95
C ALA A 48 26.91 17.73 -30.42
N LEU A 49 27.82 18.43 -29.74
CA LEU A 49 27.80 18.63 -28.29
C LEU A 49 26.56 19.42 -27.85
N THR A 50 26.19 20.46 -28.60
CA THR A 50 25.00 21.28 -28.32
C THR A 50 23.73 20.44 -28.36
N VAL A 51 23.56 19.64 -29.43
CA VAL A 51 22.38 18.78 -29.60
C VAL A 51 22.38 17.67 -28.54
N ALA A 52 23.51 16.99 -28.33
CA ALA A 52 23.64 15.94 -27.31
C ALA A 52 23.30 16.46 -25.91
N PHE A 53 23.87 17.60 -25.53
CA PHE A 53 23.61 18.24 -24.25
C PHE A 53 22.14 18.66 -24.12
N SER A 54 21.49 19.13 -25.19
CA SER A 54 20.08 19.52 -25.12
C SER A 54 19.16 18.37 -24.71
N VAL A 55 19.42 17.16 -25.21
CA VAL A 55 18.66 15.94 -24.87
C VAL A 55 18.84 15.61 -23.39
N ILE A 56 20.09 15.56 -22.94
CA ILE A 56 20.48 15.23 -21.56
C ILE A 56 20.01 16.30 -20.57
N ARG A 57 20.08 17.58 -20.94
CA ARG A 57 19.59 18.70 -20.13
C ARG A 57 18.09 18.58 -19.89
N ASN A 58 17.32 18.25 -20.92
CA ASN A 58 15.86 18.14 -20.83
C ASN A 58 15.40 16.96 -19.96
N THR A 59 16.10 15.83 -20.00
CA THR A 59 15.83 14.70 -19.09
C THR A 59 16.17 15.08 -17.64
N ILE A 60 17.35 15.64 -17.39
CA ILE A 60 17.77 16.06 -16.04
C ILE A 60 16.83 17.10 -15.44
N LYS A 61 16.41 18.12 -16.22
CA LYS A 61 15.47 19.15 -15.75
C LYS A 61 14.13 18.56 -15.33
N ARG A 62 13.57 17.65 -16.13
CA ARG A 62 12.31 16.95 -15.80
C ARG A 62 12.44 16.14 -14.52
N ASP A 63 13.54 15.41 -14.36
CA ASP A 63 13.77 14.58 -13.17
C ASP A 63 13.94 15.40 -11.90
N LEU A 64 14.62 16.55 -12.01
CA LEU A 64 14.81 17.46 -10.88
C LEU A 64 13.46 18.07 -10.45
N GLU A 65 12.66 18.53 -11.41
CA GLU A 65 11.33 19.09 -11.14
C GLU A 65 10.41 18.05 -10.49
N LYS A 66 10.39 16.82 -11.02
CA LYS A 66 9.64 15.70 -10.46
C LYS A 66 10.07 15.41 -9.03
N TYR A 67 11.38 15.32 -8.77
CA TYR A 67 11.93 15.12 -7.43
C TYR A 67 11.47 16.22 -6.46
N GLU A 68 11.53 17.49 -6.87
CA GLU A 68 11.11 18.61 -6.03
C GLU A 68 9.61 18.57 -5.69
N LYS A 69 8.76 18.24 -6.67
CA LYS A 69 7.31 18.07 -6.45
C LYS A 69 7.04 16.96 -5.43
N VAL A 70 7.67 15.80 -5.61
CA VAL A 70 7.53 14.67 -4.69
C VAL A 70 8.01 15.02 -3.29
N CYS A 71 9.15 15.70 -3.14
CA CYS A 71 9.65 16.16 -1.84
C CYS A 71 8.67 17.12 -1.13
N LYS A 72 8.06 18.06 -1.87
CA LYS A 72 7.07 18.99 -1.31
C LYS A 72 5.84 18.25 -0.79
N VAL A 73 5.25 17.39 -1.61
CA VAL A 73 4.06 16.61 -1.24
C VAL A 73 4.34 15.71 -0.04
N LYS A 74 5.48 14.98 -0.04
CA LYS A 74 5.87 14.15 1.09
C LYS A 74 6.09 14.98 2.36
N SER A 75 6.74 16.15 2.26
CA SER A 75 6.95 17.06 3.39
C SER A 75 5.62 17.60 3.94
N GLU A 76 4.71 18.02 3.08
CA GLU A 76 3.39 18.52 3.47
C GLU A 76 2.53 17.44 4.13
N ASN A 77 2.53 16.24 3.57
CA ASN A 77 1.82 15.11 4.16
C ASN A 77 2.41 14.70 5.51
N ALA A 78 3.74 14.71 5.66
CA ALA A 78 4.38 14.50 6.96
C ALA A 78 3.99 15.57 7.97
N LYS A 79 3.96 16.86 7.57
CA LYS A 79 3.48 17.95 8.41
C LYS A 79 2.03 17.77 8.82
N LYS A 80 1.12 17.45 7.88
CA LYS A 80 -0.30 17.18 8.18
C LYS A 80 -0.47 16.04 9.17
N ARG A 81 0.27 14.93 9.00
CA ARG A 81 0.27 13.81 9.97
C ARG A 81 0.71 14.25 11.36
N TRP A 82 1.71 15.12 11.44
CA TRP A 82 2.22 15.61 12.73
C TRP A 82 1.29 16.61 13.40
N THR A 83 0.68 17.53 12.64
CA THR A 83 -0.22 18.55 13.19
C THR A 83 -1.54 17.97 13.69
N VAL A 84 -2.04 16.88 13.09
CA VAL A 84 -3.30 16.25 13.52
C VAL A 84 -3.15 15.52 14.86
N ASN A 85 -1.95 15.04 15.20
CA ASN A 85 -1.67 14.43 16.52
C ASN A 85 -1.11 15.43 17.56
N ALA A 86 -0.88 16.70 17.21
CA ALA A 86 -0.29 17.67 18.13
C ALA A 86 -1.26 18.12 19.25
N ASN A 87 -2.57 18.11 18.99
CA ASN A 87 -3.60 18.45 19.99
C ASN A 87 -4.11 17.22 20.75
N GLU A 88 -3.65 16.01 20.41
CA GLU A 88 -4.00 14.75 21.07
C GLU A 88 -2.88 14.22 21.98
N CYS A 89 -1.94 15.10 22.38
CA CYS A 89 -0.88 14.78 23.34
C CYS A 89 -1.32 14.94 24.80
N ASN A 90 -2.55 14.54 25.13
CA ASN A 90 -3.04 14.43 26.51
C ASN A 90 -3.49 13.00 26.89
N SER A 91 -3.33 11.99 26.03
CA SER A 91 -3.69 10.60 26.35
C SER A 91 -2.52 9.61 26.41
N MET A 92 -1.27 10.03 26.17
CA MET A 92 -0.08 9.16 26.27
C MET A 92 0.76 9.44 27.52
N GLN A 93 0.14 9.44 28.70
CA GLN A 93 0.86 9.40 29.99
C GLN A 93 0.30 8.33 30.95
N ILE A 94 -0.13 7.19 30.44
CA ILE A 94 -0.39 5.99 31.24
C ILE A 94 -0.01 4.83 30.31
N ASP A 95 1.28 4.49 30.13
CA ASP A 95 1.92 3.36 30.82
C ASP A 95 3.43 3.24 30.48
N ALA A 96 4.19 4.35 30.51
CA ALA A 96 5.65 4.32 30.29
C ALA A 96 6.44 3.87 31.52
N PHE A 97 6.06 2.74 32.13
CA PHE A 97 6.83 2.09 33.19
C PHE A 97 6.89 0.57 33.01
N ALA A 98 7.32 0.11 31.83
CA ALA A 98 7.85 -1.25 31.67
C ALA A 98 8.64 -1.40 30.37
N GLY A 99 9.94 -1.70 30.51
CA GLY A 99 10.67 -2.49 29.51
C GLY A 99 11.42 -1.70 28.44
N ASP A 100 12.60 -1.22 28.82
CA ASP A 100 13.77 -1.07 27.96
C ASP A 100 13.98 -2.37 27.13
N ASN A 101 14.05 -2.22 25.81
CA ASN A 101 14.79 -3.09 24.89
C ASN A 101 14.80 -2.41 23.51
N ASP A 102 15.89 -1.68 23.26
CA ASP A 102 16.31 -1.25 21.94
C ASP A 102 16.20 -2.37 20.90
N THR A 103 15.49 -2.10 19.81
CA THR A 103 15.77 -2.75 18.52
C THR A 103 15.45 -1.76 17.41
N ASP A 104 16.46 -0.97 17.05
CA ASP A 104 16.50 -0.22 15.81
C ASP A 104 16.41 -1.19 14.62
N ASN A 105 15.22 -1.34 14.06
CA ASN A 105 15.04 -1.97 12.76
C ASN A 105 14.57 -0.92 11.75
N VAL A 106 15.54 -0.18 11.21
CA VAL A 106 15.35 0.76 10.11
C VAL A 106 15.25 -0.04 8.81
N ASN A 107 14.05 -0.49 8.46
CA ASN A 107 13.76 -0.93 7.09
C ASN A 107 13.13 0.24 6.33
N ASP A 108 13.99 1.11 5.81
CA ASP A 108 13.68 2.05 4.73
C ASP A 108 13.35 1.24 3.46
N ILE A 109 12.06 0.95 3.25
CA ILE A 109 11.56 0.49 1.96
C ILE A 109 11.06 1.72 1.21
N ASP A 110 11.97 2.33 0.43
CA ASP A 110 11.66 3.32 -0.59
C ASP A 110 10.86 2.67 -1.74
N ASN A 111 9.56 2.51 -1.56
CA ASN A 111 8.66 2.17 -2.66
C ASN A 111 8.16 3.45 -3.33
N VAL A 112 8.87 3.89 -4.36
CA VAL A 112 8.50 5.04 -5.20
C VAL A 112 7.54 4.56 -6.29
N ASN A 113 6.25 4.41 -5.96
CA ASN A 113 5.23 4.31 -6.99
C ASN A 113 4.74 5.71 -7.32
N ASP A 114 5.17 6.20 -8.48
CA ASP A 114 4.53 7.32 -9.18
C ASP A 114 3.09 6.96 -9.50
N THR A 115 2.15 7.79 -9.08
CA THR A 115 0.82 7.80 -9.66
C THR A 115 0.37 9.25 -9.68
N ASP A 116 0.49 9.86 -10.85
CA ASP A 116 -0.14 11.11 -11.21
C ASP A 116 -1.67 10.93 -11.10
N ASN A 117 -2.36 11.82 -10.38
CA ASN A 117 -3.72 12.18 -10.76
C ASN A 117 -4.11 13.57 -10.23
N ASP A 118 -4.66 14.35 -11.14
CA ASP A 118 -5.01 15.76 -11.06
C ASP A 118 -6.31 16.03 -10.27
N ASN A 119 -6.32 17.17 -9.55
CA ASN A 119 -7.37 18.22 -9.43
C ASN A 119 -8.88 17.78 -9.35
N VAL A 120 -9.78 18.27 -8.47
CA VAL A 120 -10.09 19.65 -8.04
C VAL A 120 -10.99 19.64 -6.77
N ASN A 121 -10.82 20.66 -5.91
CA ASN A 121 -11.70 21.08 -4.79
C ASN A 121 -13.11 21.51 -5.28
N GLU A 122 -14.23 21.13 -4.67
CA GLU A 122 -14.87 21.55 -3.39
C GLU A 122 -15.55 22.94 -3.42
N ALA A 123 -16.90 22.96 -3.28
CA ALA A 123 -17.68 24.06 -2.67
C ALA A 123 -19.14 23.62 -2.35
N ASP A 124 -19.34 23.21 -1.09
CA ASP A 124 -20.46 23.37 -0.15
C ASP A 124 -21.92 23.67 -0.57
N LYS A 125 -22.87 22.91 0.03
CA LYS A 125 -23.92 23.44 0.95
C LYS A 125 -24.72 22.34 1.70
N LYS A 126 -24.95 22.60 3.00
CA LYS A 126 -25.74 21.86 4.02
C LYS A 126 -27.21 21.57 3.64
N ILE A 127 -27.79 20.46 4.14
CA ILE A 127 -29.12 20.33 4.83
C ILE A 127 -29.25 18.94 5.51
N LYS A 128 -30.00 18.88 6.61
CA LYS A 128 -30.24 17.75 7.53
C LYS A 128 -31.37 16.79 7.06
N SER A 129 -31.29 15.57 7.60
CA SER A 129 -32.34 14.56 7.91
C SER A 129 -32.97 13.68 6.81
N THR A 130 -33.01 12.38 7.17
CA THR A 130 -33.93 11.29 6.78
C THR A 130 -33.84 10.70 5.36
N SER A 131 -33.38 9.44 5.34
CA SER A 131 -33.82 8.34 4.48
C SER A 131 -34.21 8.70 3.03
N PHE A 132 -33.23 8.71 2.13
CA PHE A 132 -33.21 7.93 0.88
C PHE A 132 -31.87 8.19 0.16
N SER A 133 -31.30 7.13 -0.40
CA SER A 133 -30.28 7.07 -1.46
C SER A 133 -29.53 8.37 -1.78
N SER A 134 -28.26 8.48 -1.36
CA SER A 134 -27.32 9.39 -2.05
C SER A 134 -25.90 8.85 -2.03
N LYS A 135 -25.43 8.54 -3.25
CA LYS A 135 -24.05 8.28 -3.64
C LYS A 135 -23.16 9.43 -3.18
N THR A 136 -22.69 9.37 -1.95
CA THR A 136 -21.39 9.92 -1.59
C THR A 136 -20.38 9.06 -2.32
N ALA A 137 -19.40 9.66 -3.01
CA ALA A 137 -18.30 8.93 -3.62
C ALA A 137 -17.45 8.31 -2.50
N CYS A 138 -17.95 7.21 -1.94
CA CYS A 138 -17.20 6.38 -1.03
C CYS A 138 -16.04 5.83 -1.85
N VAL A 139 -14.82 6.15 -1.42
CA VAL A 139 -13.58 5.59 -1.98
C VAL A 139 -13.64 4.06 -2.02
N TYR A 140 -14.46 3.47 -1.14
CA TYR A 140 -14.71 2.04 -1.02
C TYR A 140 -16.06 1.66 -1.62
N SER A 141 -16.13 0.53 -2.32
CA SER A 141 -17.40 0.01 -2.81
C SER A 141 -18.30 -0.43 -1.65
N GLU A 142 -19.62 -0.43 -1.84
CA GLU A 142 -20.59 -0.81 -0.80
C GLU A 142 -20.37 -2.26 -0.34
N GLU A 143 -19.98 -3.12 -1.27
CA GLU A 143 -19.70 -4.54 -1.04
C GLU A 143 -18.44 -4.71 -0.21
N PHE A 144 -17.39 -3.94 -0.49
CA PHE A 144 -16.20 -3.92 0.35
C PHE A 144 -16.53 -3.42 1.75
N LEU A 145 -17.42 -2.42 1.89
CA LEU A 145 -17.85 -1.95 3.21
C LEU A 145 -18.64 -3.02 3.98
N SER A 146 -19.45 -3.82 3.29
CA SER A 146 -20.17 -4.97 3.89
C SER A 146 -19.19 -6.02 4.40
N PHE A 147 -18.24 -6.44 3.57
CA PHE A 147 -17.13 -7.30 3.99
C PHE A 147 -16.35 -6.71 5.16
N TRP A 148 -15.98 -5.43 5.05
CA TRP A 148 -15.22 -4.73 6.08
C TRP A 148 -15.98 -4.62 7.39
N LYS A 149 -17.32 -4.58 7.38
CA LYS A 149 -18.17 -4.58 8.56
C LYS A 149 -18.20 -5.96 9.22
N GLU A 150 -18.28 -7.03 8.43
CA GLU A 150 -18.37 -8.40 8.95
C GLU A 150 -17.06 -8.99 9.47
N TYR A 151 -15.91 -8.55 8.92
CA TYR A 151 -14.61 -9.13 9.23
C TYR A 151 -14.12 -8.80 10.66
N PRO A 152 -13.82 -9.76 11.54
CA PRO A 152 -13.54 -9.47 12.97
C PRO A 152 -12.30 -8.61 13.22
N LYS A 153 -11.27 -8.68 12.36
CA LYS A 153 -10.00 -7.96 12.53
C LYS A 153 -9.90 -6.72 11.63
N LYS A 154 -9.99 -5.52 12.20
CA LYS A 154 -10.04 -4.24 11.47
C LYS A 154 -8.67 -3.59 11.25
N VAL A 155 -7.74 -4.28 10.59
CA VAL A 155 -6.37 -3.77 10.33
C VAL A 155 -6.13 -3.56 8.83
N GLY A 156 -5.42 -2.49 8.47
CA GLY A 156 -4.95 -2.28 7.08
C GLY A 156 -6.06 -2.12 6.03
N LYS A 157 -7.10 -1.30 6.29
CA LYS A 157 -8.26 -1.11 5.40
C LYS A 157 -7.90 -0.76 3.94
N GLY A 158 -6.91 0.09 3.74
CA GLY A 158 -6.46 0.49 2.40
C GLY A 158 -5.80 -0.66 1.63
N GLU A 159 -4.94 -1.44 2.28
CA GLU A 159 -4.32 -2.63 1.70
C GLU A 159 -5.37 -3.70 1.36
N ALA A 160 -6.34 -3.91 2.27
CA ALA A 160 -7.46 -4.81 2.01
C ALA A 160 -8.28 -4.37 0.79
N PHE A 161 -8.54 -3.08 0.62
CA PHE A 161 -9.27 -2.58 -0.53
C PHE A 161 -8.48 -2.67 -1.85
N LYS A 162 -7.15 -2.52 -1.80
CA LYS A 162 -6.29 -2.80 -2.97
C LYS A 162 -6.41 -4.27 -3.39
N GLN A 163 -6.37 -5.20 -2.42
CA GLN A 163 -6.54 -6.63 -2.69
C GLN A 163 -7.96 -6.94 -3.20
N TRP A 164 -9.00 -6.32 -2.64
CA TRP A 164 -10.38 -6.42 -3.11
C TRP A 164 -10.51 -6.06 -4.60
N LYS A 165 -9.93 -4.92 -5.01
CA LYS A 165 -9.91 -4.50 -6.42
C LYS A 165 -9.06 -5.41 -7.30
N LYS A 166 -7.93 -5.90 -6.79
CA LYS A 166 -7.02 -6.81 -7.51
C LYS A 166 -7.66 -8.17 -7.76
N ALA A 167 -8.44 -8.69 -6.81
CA ALA A 167 -9.06 -9.99 -6.87
C ALA A 167 -10.18 -10.09 -7.92
N ARG A 168 -10.69 -8.95 -8.43
CA ARG A 168 -11.76 -8.89 -9.46
C ARG A 168 -12.94 -9.82 -9.12
N LEU A 169 -13.41 -9.73 -7.89
CA LEU A 169 -14.47 -10.57 -7.34
C LEU A 169 -15.78 -10.40 -8.13
N THR A 170 -16.42 -11.51 -8.46
CA THR A 170 -17.76 -11.55 -9.03
C THR A 170 -18.82 -11.45 -7.93
N GLU A 171 -20.09 -11.28 -8.31
CA GLU A 171 -21.21 -11.29 -7.37
C GLU A 171 -21.28 -12.60 -6.56
N ASN A 172 -20.97 -13.74 -7.20
CA ASN A 172 -20.89 -15.04 -6.54
C ASN A 172 -19.74 -15.10 -5.52
N ASP A 173 -18.53 -14.61 -5.86
CA ASP A 173 -17.41 -14.58 -4.93
C ASP A 173 -17.76 -13.74 -3.68
N MET A 174 -18.50 -12.63 -3.86
CA MET A 174 -18.92 -11.78 -2.74
C MET A 174 -19.89 -12.50 -1.79
N LEU A 175 -20.82 -13.29 -2.33
CA LEU A 175 -21.73 -14.14 -1.55
C LEU A 175 -20.97 -15.24 -0.81
N GLU A 176 -20.02 -15.90 -1.47
CA GLU A 176 -19.17 -16.92 -0.87
C GLU A 176 -18.32 -16.35 0.27
N ILE A 177 -17.73 -15.17 0.10
CA ILE A 177 -17.00 -14.47 1.17
C ILE A 177 -17.88 -14.24 2.40
N LEU A 178 -19.10 -13.72 2.21
CA LEU A 178 -20.01 -13.46 3.33
C LEU A 178 -20.48 -14.75 4.00
N ASN A 179 -20.70 -15.83 3.24
CA ASN A 179 -21.06 -17.14 3.79
C ASN A 179 -19.89 -17.79 4.53
N ALA A 180 -18.68 -17.69 3.98
CA ALA A 180 -17.46 -18.20 4.61
C ALA A 180 -17.22 -17.53 5.96
N LEU A 181 -17.38 -16.21 6.03
CA LEU A 181 -17.24 -15.46 7.27
C LEU A 181 -18.22 -15.91 8.37
N LYS A 182 -19.43 -16.38 8.03
CA LYS A 182 -20.41 -16.83 9.04
C LYS A 182 -19.90 -18.05 9.82
N TRP A 183 -19.32 -19.04 9.14
CA TRP A 183 -18.80 -20.24 9.80
C TRP A 183 -17.37 -20.04 10.32
N GLN A 184 -16.52 -19.30 9.59
CA GLN A 184 -15.14 -19.02 10.04
C GLN A 184 -15.11 -18.24 11.35
N LYS A 185 -16.03 -17.27 11.54
CA LYS A 185 -16.18 -16.54 12.81
C LYS A 185 -16.58 -17.43 14.00
N LYS A 186 -17.16 -18.60 13.73
CA LYS A 186 -17.55 -19.58 14.74
C LYS A 186 -16.49 -20.69 14.91
N SER A 187 -15.56 -20.82 13.98
CA SER A 187 -14.53 -21.85 14.02
C SER A 187 -13.62 -21.68 15.24
N ASP A 188 -13.23 -22.81 15.82
CA ASP A 188 -12.27 -22.86 16.94
C ASP A 188 -10.98 -22.10 16.62
N ARG A 189 -10.52 -22.13 15.36
CA ARG A 189 -9.32 -21.42 14.94
C ARG A 189 -9.42 -19.90 15.10
N TRP A 190 -10.60 -19.31 14.94
CA TRP A 190 -10.81 -17.87 15.05
C TRP A 190 -11.32 -17.48 16.45
N CYS A 191 -12.04 -18.37 17.14
CA CYS A 191 -12.51 -18.17 18.51
C CYS A 191 -11.40 -18.39 19.54
N ASN A 192 -10.59 -19.43 19.38
CA ASN A 192 -9.55 -19.80 20.35
C ASN A 192 -8.36 -18.85 20.27
N SER A 193 -7.75 -18.57 21.42
CA SER A 193 -6.60 -17.65 21.55
C SER A 193 -6.89 -16.18 21.20
N ASN A 194 -8.06 -15.65 21.55
CA ASN A 194 -8.43 -14.23 21.34
C ASN A 194 -8.27 -13.75 19.89
N GLY A 195 -8.54 -14.61 18.90
CA GLY A 195 -8.44 -14.24 17.49
C GLY A 195 -7.01 -14.07 16.97
N ARG A 196 -5.99 -14.61 17.67
CA ARG A 196 -4.58 -14.54 17.27
C ARG A 196 -4.32 -15.10 15.86
N TYR A 197 -5.09 -16.10 15.45
CA TYR A 197 -4.96 -16.76 14.15
C TYR A 197 -5.90 -16.21 13.07
N ILE A 198 -6.64 -15.14 13.36
CA ILE A 198 -7.44 -14.45 12.35
C ILE A 198 -6.48 -13.75 11.37
N PRO A 199 -6.48 -14.12 10.08
CA PRO A 199 -5.63 -13.49 9.10
C PRO A 199 -5.94 -12.00 8.98
N ASN A 200 -5.00 -11.22 8.46
CA ASN A 200 -5.31 -9.84 8.12
C ASN A 200 -6.28 -9.83 6.92
N PRO A 201 -7.22 -8.87 6.83
CA PRO A 201 -8.22 -8.85 5.76
C PRO A 201 -7.58 -8.78 4.36
N ALA A 202 -6.43 -8.10 4.22
CA ALA A 202 -5.66 -8.12 2.97
C ALA A 202 -5.15 -9.52 2.62
N THR A 203 -4.59 -10.25 3.60
CA THR A 203 -4.10 -11.63 3.44
C THR A 203 -5.25 -12.60 3.15
N TYR A 204 -6.40 -12.41 3.81
CA TYR A 204 -7.60 -13.18 3.58
C TYR A 204 -8.08 -13.05 2.12
N LEU A 205 -8.12 -11.81 1.63
CA LEU A 205 -8.53 -11.51 0.25
C LEU A 205 -7.50 -12.01 -0.78
N SER A 206 -6.20 -11.82 -0.51
CA SER A 206 -5.15 -12.18 -1.48
C SER A 206 -4.93 -13.69 -1.61
N GLN A 207 -5.23 -14.47 -0.57
CA GLN A 207 -5.07 -15.92 -0.55
C GLN A 207 -6.37 -16.68 -0.81
N ARG A 208 -7.45 -16.00 -1.22
CA ARG A 208 -8.76 -16.60 -1.48
C ARG A 208 -9.29 -17.48 -0.33
N ARG A 209 -9.01 -17.10 0.92
CA ARG A 209 -9.33 -17.93 2.10
C ARG A 209 -10.82 -18.12 2.39
N TRP A 210 -11.71 -17.50 1.61
CA TRP A 210 -13.13 -17.84 1.65
C TRP A 210 -13.43 -19.16 0.94
N GLU A 211 -12.50 -19.66 0.12
CA GLU A 211 -12.54 -20.98 -0.51
C GLU A 211 -11.99 -22.09 0.40
N ASP A 212 -11.44 -21.74 1.57
CA ASP A 212 -11.01 -22.73 2.56
C ASP A 212 -12.23 -23.56 2.98
N GLU A 213 -12.09 -24.88 3.06
CA GLU A 213 -13.18 -25.77 3.49
C GLU A 213 -13.39 -25.66 5.02
N PRO A 214 -14.64 -25.70 5.52
CA PRO A 214 -14.88 -25.87 6.94
C PRO A 214 -14.25 -27.19 7.37
N PHE A 215 -13.44 -27.14 8.42
CA PHE A 215 -12.91 -28.35 9.04
C PHE A 215 -14.06 -29.05 9.77
N ASP A 216 -14.91 -29.77 9.02
CA ASP A 216 -15.94 -30.63 9.57
C ASP A 216 -16.05 -31.92 8.74
N VAL A 217 -15.44 -32.97 9.29
CA VAL A 217 -15.98 -34.34 9.34
C VAL A 217 -16.39 -34.99 8.00
N ILE A 218 -15.53 -34.99 6.98
CA ILE A 218 -15.63 -36.00 5.90
C ILE A 218 -14.29 -36.68 5.70
N GLY A 219 -14.05 -37.73 6.49
CA GLY A 219 -12.96 -38.66 6.21
C GLY A 219 -12.36 -39.35 7.42
N ASP A 220 -13.15 -39.99 8.29
CA ASP A 220 -12.77 -41.29 8.88
C ASP A 220 -13.86 -41.84 9.81
N ILE A 221 -14.77 -42.67 9.25
CA ILE A 221 -15.49 -43.69 10.04
C ILE A 221 -14.66 -44.98 10.13
N THR A 222 -13.39 -44.95 9.71
CA THR A 222 -12.53 -46.13 9.59
C THR A 222 -11.25 -46.08 10.42
N ASN A 223 -11.03 -45.04 11.23
CA ASN A 223 -9.81 -44.95 12.02
C ASN A 223 -10.12 -44.70 13.51
N PRO A 224 -10.33 -45.75 14.32
CA PRO A 224 -10.73 -45.64 15.72
C PRO A 224 -9.58 -45.21 16.66
N SER A 225 -8.50 -44.60 16.15
CA SER A 225 -7.27 -44.41 16.92
C SER A 225 -7.04 -42.98 17.46
N ARG A 226 -7.98 -42.03 17.31
CA ARG A 226 -7.73 -40.63 17.71
C ARG A 226 -8.72 -39.96 18.66
N TYR A 227 -9.74 -40.69 19.13
CA TYR A 227 -10.56 -40.23 20.24
C TYR A 227 -10.27 -41.12 21.44
N THR A 228 -9.41 -40.64 22.33
CA THR A 228 -9.22 -41.25 23.65
C THR A 228 -10.45 -40.94 24.50
N ASP A 229 -10.99 -41.97 25.15
CA ASP A 229 -12.18 -41.92 26.00
C ASP A 229 -12.17 -40.70 26.95
N GLY A 230 -13.05 -39.72 26.71
CA GLY A 230 -13.27 -38.63 27.66
C GLY A 230 -13.71 -37.27 27.11
N ASP A 231 -13.58 -37.02 25.80
CA ASP A 231 -13.93 -35.71 25.25
C ASP A 231 -15.41 -35.67 24.79
N ASP A 232 -16.20 -34.85 25.50
CA ASP A 232 -17.59 -34.54 25.16
C ASP A 232 -17.70 -34.09 23.70
N LEU A 233 -18.60 -34.74 22.95
CA LEU A 233 -18.95 -34.37 21.58
C LEU A 233 -19.38 -32.91 21.54
N PRO A 234 -18.87 -32.10 20.60
CA PRO A 234 -19.20 -30.69 20.55
C PRO A 234 -20.68 -30.48 20.14
N ASP A 235 -21.35 -29.58 20.86
CA ASP A 235 -22.80 -29.32 20.86
C ASP A 235 -23.44 -29.04 19.49
N TYR A 236 -22.65 -28.75 18.45
CA TYR A 236 -23.15 -28.42 17.12
C TYR A 236 -23.73 -29.62 16.36
N ILE A 237 -23.55 -30.85 16.84
CA ILE A 237 -24.12 -32.07 16.25
C ILE A 237 -25.54 -32.38 16.79
N LEU A 238 -25.96 -31.79 17.91
CA LEU A 238 -27.25 -32.13 18.56
C LEU A 238 -28.46 -31.29 18.10
N LYS A 239 -28.26 -30.24 17.30
CA LYS A 239 -29.35 -29.39 16.81
C LYS A 239 -29.38 -29.41 15.28
N GLY A 240 -29.97 -30.48 14.73
CA GLY A 240 -30.13 -30.68 13.29
C GLY A 240 -31.19 -29.77 12.67
N ASP A 241 -30.81 -28.52 12.38
CA ASP A 241 -31.59 -27.61 11.53
C ASP A 241 -30.78 -27.28 10.27
N PHE A 242 -31.15 -27.93 9.16
CA PHE A 242 -30.74 -27.59 7.79
C PHE A 242 -31.75 -26.64 7.15
#